data_AF-A0A178B4D7-F1
#
_entry.id   AF-A0A178B4D7-F1
#
_cell.length_a   1.000
_cell.length_b   1.000
_cell.length_c   1.000
_cell.angle_alpha   90.00
_cell.angle_beta   90.00
_cell.angle_gamma   90.00
#
_symmetry.space_group_name_H-M   'P 1'
#
loop_
_entity.id
_entity.type
_entity.pdbx_description
1 polymer ?
#
loop_
_entity_poly.entity_id
_entity_poly.type
_entity_poly.pdbx_seq_one_letter_code
_entity_poly.pdbx_strand_id
1 'polypeptide(L)'
;MHIDSIDTSVYTHIHFAFANLTADYQIDTSGAQDKFDRIRDMTGVKKIISFGGCAFSTEPGTYRILRETTKAANRNSFIGNLITFVTANGQDGIDLDWVYPGAPNIPGVPPSGDPSEGMDYYDTLAQLKSKTGSGRSVSFAAPASYFYLRAFPIQLMGAA
;
A
#
# COMPACT_ATOMS: atom_id res chain seq x y z
N MET A 1 11.56 -11.28 -13.88
CA MET A 1 10.58 -11.98 -14.75
C MET A 1 9.94 -10.93 -15.64
N HIS A 2 9.73 -11.20 -16.93
CA HIS A 2 9.00 -10.28 -17.80
C HIS A 2 7.49 -10.47 -17.56
N ILE A 3 6.68 -9.43 -17.67
CA ILE A 3 5.23 -9.53 -17.37
C ILE A 3 4.55 -10.58 -18.26
N ASP A 4 4.93 -10.61 -19.54
CA ASP A 4 4.37 -11.55 -20.52
C ASP A 4 4.81 -13.01 -20.30
N SER A 5 5.78 -13.26 -19.42
CA SER A 5 6.25 -14.60 -19.09
C SER A 5 5.64 -15.13 -17.77
N ILE A 6 4.67 -14.42 -17.18
CA ILE A 6 4.02 -14.85 -15.95
C ILE A 6 3.00 -15.95 -16.28
N ASP A 7 3.24 -17.16 -15.77
CA ASP A 7 2.25 -18.24 -15.80
C ASP A 7 1.21 -18.01 -14.71
N THR A 8 0.02 -17.54 -15.09
CA THR A 8 -1.06 -17.25 -14.13
C THR A 8 -1.69 -18.51 -13.52
N SER A 9 -1.41 -19.71 -14.05
CA SER A 9 -1.97 -20.96 -13.51
C SER A 9 -1.33 -21.40 -12.19
N VAL A 10 -0.12 -20.90 -11.88
CA VAL A 10 0.63 -21.25 -10.66
C VAL A 10 0.56 -20.19 -9.57
N TYR A 11 -0.08 -19.04 -9.85
CA TYR A 11 -0.25 -17.94 -8.89
C TYR A 11 -1.73 -17.66 -8.63
N THR A 12 -2.07 -17.36 -7.37
CA THR A 12 -3.43 -16.94 -7.02
C THR A 12 -3.60 -15.42 -7.08
N HIS A 13 -2.53 -14.67 -6.78
CA HIS A 13 -2.50 -13.21 -6.74
C HIS A 13 -1.21 -12.68 -7.38
N ILE A 14 -1.32 -11.56 -8.08
CA ILE A 14 -0.18 -10.78 -8.58
C ILE A 14 -0.33 -9.35 -8.07
N HIS A 15 0.74 -8.83 -7.47
CA HIS A 15 0.80 -7.46 -6.99
C HIS A 15 1.53 -6.58 -8.03
N PHE A 16 0.87 -5.52 -8.51
CA PHE A 16 1.54 -4.44 -9.21
C PHE A 16 2.28 -3.56 -8.18
N ALA A 17 3.60 -3.74 -8.11
CA ALA A 17 4.49 -3.02 -7.23
C ALA A 17 5.39 -2.07 -8.07
N PHE A 18 5.29 -0.75 -7.93
CA PHE A 18 4.36 0.01 -7.10
C PHE A 18 3.67 1.09 -7.92
N ALA A 19 2.43 1.41 -7.54
CA ALA A 19 1.82 2.66 -7.94
C ALA A 19 2.28 3.77 -6.99
N ASN A 20 2.54 4.95 -7.55
CA ASN A 20 2.92 6.12 -6.77
C ASN A 20 1.69 6.81 -6.19
N LEU A 21 1.93 7.62 -5.15
CA LEU A 21 0.98 8.59 -4.64
C LEU A 21 1.52 9.99 -4.88
N THR A 22 0.65 10.89 -5.33
CA THR A 22 0.96 12.32 -5.42
C THR A 22 0.85 12.99 -4.04
N ALA A 23 1.29 14.24 -3.92
CA ALA A 23 1.21 15.00 -2.68
C ALA A 23 -0.24 15.29 -2.22
N ASP A 24 -1.20 15.27 -3.15
CA ASP A 24 -2.65 15.35 -2.93
C ASP A 24 -3.32 13.96 -2.88
N TYR A 25 -2.52 12.92 -2.66
CA TYR A 25 -2.94 11.54 -2.40
C TYR A 25 -3.66 10.85 -3.56
N GLN A 26 -3.46 11.33 -4.80
CA GLN A 26 -3.93 10.68 -6.01
C GLN A 26 -3.01 9.53 -6.39
N ILE A 27 -3.57 8.53 -7.07
CA ILE A 27 -2.82 7.36 -7.53
C ILE A 27 -2.20 7.70 -8.88
N ASP A 28 -0.90 7.51 -9.00
CA ASP A 28 -0.15 7.76 -10.23
C ASP A 28 0.57 6.48 -10.70
N THR A 29 0.14 5.97 -11.86
CA THR A 29 0.76 4.85 -12.56
C THR A 29 1.57 5.29 -13.78
N SER A 30 1.65 6.59 -14.08
CA SER A 30 2.21 7.12 -15.34
C SER A 30 3.67 6.70 -15.56
N GLY A 31 4.46 6.60 -14.49
CA GLY A 31 5.86 6.12 -14.54
C GLY A 31 6.02 4.66 -14.94
N ALA A 32 4.92 3.89 -14.98
CA ALA A 32 4.91 2.48 -15.34
C ALA A 32 3.59 2.07 -16.04
N GLN A 33 2.98 2.97 -16.80
CA GLN A 33 1.63 2.79 -17.35
C GLN A 33 1.48 1.51 -18.16
N ASP A 34 2.40 1.24 -19.10
CA ASP A 34 2.39 0.03 -19.92
C ASP A 34 2.44 -1.26 -19.08
N LYS A 35 3.14 -1.23 -17.95
CA LYS A 35 3.25 -2.38 -17.04
C LYS A 35 1.97 -2.54 -16.23
N PHE A 36 1.41 -1.43 -15.75
CA PHE A 36 0.14 -1.42 -15.04
C PHE A 36 -0.98 -1.97 -15.92
N ASP A 37 -1.10 -1.49 -17.16
CA ASP A 37 -2.15 -1.93 -18.09
C ASP A 37 -2.05 -3.43 -18.39
N ARG A 38 -0.84 -3.95 -18.60
CA ARG A 38 -0.63 -5.39 -18.78
C ARG A 38 -1.09 -6.20 -17.58
N ILE A 39 -0.77 -5.77 -16.35
CA ILE A 39 -1.23 -6.46 -15.14
C ILE A 39 -2.75 -6.33 -14.98
N ARG A 40 -3.31 -5.14 -15.21
CA ARG A 40 -4.76 -4.86 -15.15
C ARG A 40 -5.56 -5.80 -16.07
N ASP A 41 -5.02 -6.06 -17.26
CA ASP A 41 -5.65 -6.88 -18.30
C ASP A 41 -5.37 -8.38 -18.14
N MET A 42 -4.57 -8.80 -17.14
CA MET A 42 -4.38 -10.23 -16.84
C MET A 42 -5.69 -10.90 -16.41
N THR A 43 -5.79 -12.18 -16.77
CA THR A 43 -6.92 -13.04 -16.44
C THR A 43 -6.43 -14.35 -15.79
N GLY A 44 -7.34 -15.06 -15.10
CA GLY A 44 -7.01 -16.29 -14.37
C GLY A 44 -6.34 -16.09 -13.01
N VAL A 45 -6.10 -14.84 -12.59
CA VAL A 45 -5.39 -14.48 -11.37
C VAL A 45 -5.99 -13.21 -10.75
N LYS A 46 -5.85 -13.05 -9.42
CA LYS A 46 -6.27 -11.85 -8.71
C LYS A 46 -5.23 -10.74 -8.84
N LYS A 47 -5.66 -9.54 -9.21
CA LYS A 47 -4.78 -8.39 -9.45
C LYS A 47 -4.85 -7.40 -8.31
N ILE A 48 -3.73 -7.20 -7.63
CA ILE A 48 -3.63 -6.35 -6.45
C ILE A 48 -2.75 -5.15 -6.81
N ILE A 49 -3.19 -3.94 -6.51
CA ILE A 49 -2.34 -2.76 -6.64
C ILE A 49 -1.64 -2.50 -5.30
N SER A 50 -0.32 -2.35 -5.34
CA SER A 50 0.50 -2.09 -4.14
C SER A 50 1.06 -0.66 -4.15
N PHE A 51 1.05 -0.01 -2.99
CA PHE A 51 1.50 1.36 -2.77
C PHE A 51 2.61 1.41 -1.73
N GLY A 52 3.63 2.23 -1.98
CA GLY A 52 4.77 2.38 -1.10
C GLY A 52 6.01 1.66 -1.63
N GLY A 53 6.50 0.68 -0.87
CA GLY A 53 7.81 0.08 -1.06
C GLY A 53 8.93 0.92 -0.44
N CYS A 54 10.13 0.34 -0.41
CA CYS A 54 11.29 0.94 0.26
C CYS A 54 11.63 2.33 -0.29
N ALA A 55 11.76 2.50 -1.61
CA ALA A 55 12.12 3.78 -2.23
C ALA A 55 11.08 4.87 -1.89
N PHE A 56 9.80 4.62 -2.18
CA PHE A 56 8.74 5.59 -1.91
C PHE A 56 8.62 5.96 -0.43
N SER A 57 8.86 5.01 0.47
CA SER A 57 8.72 5.24 1.91
C SER A 57 9.90 5.98 2.55
N THR A 58 11.04 6.07 1.85
CA THR A 58 12.31 6.52 2.45
C THR A 58 13.07 7.58 1.67
N GLU A 59 12.80 7.77 0.37
CA GLU A 59 13.51 8.73 -0.45
C GLU A 59 13.05 10.18 -0.20
N PRO A 60 13.98 11.17 -0.37
CA PRO A 60 13.61 12.58 -0.37
C PRO A 60 12.49 12.87 -1.38
N GLY A 61 11.47 13.60 -0.94
CA GLY A 61 10.31 13.98 -1.77
C GLY A 61 9.06 13.12 -1.55
N THR A 62 9.21 11.83 -1.25
CA THR A 62 8.07 10.89 -1.12
C THR A 62 7.89 10.33 0.29
N TYR A 63 8.95 10.28 1.11
CA TYR A 63 8.88 9.67 2.45
C TYR A 63 7.77 10.23 3.35
N ARG A 64 7.32 11.47 3.12
CA ARG A 64 6.25 12.10 3.90
C ARG A 64 4.85 11.63 3.53
N ILE A 65 4.64 11.12 2.33
CA ILE A 65 3.29 10.95 1.77
C ILE A 65 2.51 9.90 2.58
N LEU A 66 3.05 8.69 2.78
CA LEU A 66 2.38 7.66 3.61
C LEU A 66 2.22 8.07 5.09
N ARG A 67 3.12 8.91 5.61
CA ARG A 67 3.03 9.46 6.96
C ARG A 67 1.89 10.46 7.10
N GLU A 68 1.64 11.26 6.07
CA GLU A 68 0.56 12.25 6.09
C GLU A 68 -0.79 11.63 5.72
N THR A 69 -0.85 10.70 4.77
CA THR A 69 -2.11 10.06 4.34
C THR A 69 -2.77 9.26 5.45
N THR A 70 -2.00 8.66 6.36
CA THR A 70 -2.53 7.79 7.42
C THR A 70 -3.12 8.58 8.60
N LYS A 71 -2.78 9.86 8.73
CA LYS A 71 -3.34 10.76 9.76
C LYS A 71 -4.84 10.96 9.56
N ALA A 72 -5.57 11.06 10.67
CA ALA A 72 -7.03 11.22 10.69
C ALA A 72 -7.55 12.35 9.76
N ALA A 73 -6.83 13.47 9.65
CA ALA A 73 -7.20 14.60 8.80
C ALA A 73 -7.22 14.28 7.29
N ASN A 74 -6.38 13.33 6.84
CA ASN A 74 -6.15 13.03 5.42
C ASN A 74 -6.70 11.65 5.01
N ARG A 75 -6.80 10.72 5.98
CA ARG A 75 -7.18 9.31 5.80
C ARG A 75 -8.41 9.10 4.94
N ASN A 76 -9.46 9.90 5.15
CA ASN A 76 -10.69 9.80 4.38
C ASN A 76 -10.51 10.09 2.89
N SER A 77 -9.73 11.13 2.55
CA SER A 77 -9.44 11.49 1.16
C SER A 77 -8.58 10.43 0.50
N PHE A 78 -7.52 9.99 1.17
CA PHE A 78 -6.65 8.93 0.68
C PHE A 78 -7.42 7.63 0.39
N ILE A 79 -8.22 7.15 1.34
CA ILE A 79 -9.04 5.93 1.14
C ILE A 79 -10.05 6.12 0.01
N GLY A 80 -10.66 7.31 -0.11
CA GLY A 80 -11.58 7.62 -1.21
C GLY A 80 -10.92 7.53 -2.59
N ASN A 81 -9.70 8.05 -2.72
CA ASN A 81 -8.92 7.99 -3.94
C ASN A 81 -8.55 6.53 -4.28
N LEU A 82 -8.10 5.74 -3.30
CA LEU A 82 -7.78 4.32 -3.48
C LEU A 82 -8.97 3.53 -4.01
N ILE A 83 -10.14 3.66 -3.37
CA ILE A 83 -11.36 2.94 -3.74
C ILE A 83 -11.83 3.32 -5.14
N THR A 84 -11.80 4.62 -5.46
CA THR A 84 -12.13 5.13 -6.79
C THR A 84 -11.22 4.49 -7.83
N PHE A 85 -9.91 4.50 -7.59
CA PHE A 85 -8.93 3.95 -8.53
C PHE A 85 -9.10 2.44 -8.75
N VAL A 86 -9.22 1.63 -7.68
CA VAL A 86 -9.35 0.18 -7.83
C VAL A 86 -10.67 -0.24 -8.44
N THR A 87 -11.73 0.53 -8.19
CA THR A 87 -13.04 0.28 -8.79
C THR A 87 -13.01 0.58 -10.28
N ALA A 88 -12.45 1.74 -10.67
CA ALA A 88 -12.33 2.15 -12.07
C ALA A 88 -11.43 1.21 -12.89
N ASN A 89 -10.40 0.64 -12.27
CA ASN A 89 -9.42 -0.21 -12.95
C ASN A 89 -9.65 -1.72 -12.75
N GLY A 90 -10.77 -2.12 -12.14
CA GLY A 90 -11.12 -3.54 -11.98
C GLY A 90 -10.09 -4.36 -11.18
N GLN A 91 -9.39 -3.74 -10.23
CA GLN A 91 -8.46 -4.45 -9.36
C GLN A 91 -9.23 -5.29 -8.33
N ASP A 92 -8.67 -6.44 -7.98
CA ASP A 92 -9.23 -7.38 -7.00
C ASP A 92 -8.83 -7.05 -5.56
N GLY A 93 -7.92 -6.11 -5.35
CA GLY A 93 -7.57 -5.66 -4.01
C GLY A 93 -6.51 -4.56 -3.97
N ILE A 94 -6.21 -4.14 -2.75
CA ILE A 94 -5.28 -3.07 -2.40
C ILE A 94 -4.25 -3.62 -1.42
N ASP A 95 -2.99 -3.27 -1.64
CA ASP A 95 -1.88 -3.59 -0.75
C ASP A 95 -1.13 -2.32 -0.34
N LEU A 96 -0.85 -2.17 0.95
CA LEU A 96 -0.05 -1.06 1.48
C LEU A 96 1.29 -1.60 1.99
N ASP A 97 2.40 -1.15 1.39
CA ASP A 97 3.77 -1.55 1.75
C ASP A 97 4.53 -0.34 2.30
N TRP A 98 4.18 0.09 3.53
CA TRP A 98 4.85 1.20 4.19
C TRP A 98 6.09 0.74 4.96
N VAL A 99 7.26 1.25 4.55
CA VAL A 99 8.57 0.95 5.14
C VAL A 99 9.14 2.13 5.94
N TYR A 100 9.08 2.19 7.27
CA TYR A 100 8.11 1.55 8.15
C TYR A 100 7.48 2.63 9.05
N PRO A 101 6.21 2.50 9.47
CA PRO A 101 5.61 3.34 10.49
C PRO A 101 6.42 3.30 11.78
N GLY A 102 6.69 4.47 12.38
CA GLY A 102 7.33 4.62 13.68
C GLY A 102 8.82 4.22 13.72
N ALA A 103 9.45 3.94 12.57
CA ALA A 103 10.87 3.56 12.54
C ALA A 103 11.78 4.73 12.96
N PRO A 104 12.71 4.53 13.93
CA PRO A 104 13.52 5.60 14.46
C PRO A 104 14.85 5.81 13.71
N ASN A 105 15.21 4.97 12.74
CA ASN A 105 16.58 4.91 12.21
C ASN A 105 16.66 4.59 10.72
N ILE A 106 15.68 5.02 9.93
CA ILE A 106 15.76 4.91 8.47
C ILE A 106 16.69 6.02 7.94
N PRO A 107 17.80 5.69 7.26
CA PRO A 107 18.69 6.70 6.68
C PRO A 107 17.94 7.66 5.76
N GLY A 108 18.18 8.97 5.89
CA GLY A 108 17.53 9.99 5.06
C GLY A 108 16.10 10.36 5.46
N VAL A 109 15.49 9.62 6.40
CA VAL A 109 14.18 9.94 6.96
C VAL A 109 14.38 10.51 8.38
N PRO A 110 13.75 11.64 8.72
CA PRO A 110 13.76 12.15 10.08
C PRO A 110 13.28 11.05 11.05
N PRO A 111 14.04 10.78 12.12
CA PRO A 111 13.67 9.75 13.07
C PRO A 111 12.32 10.12 13.68
N SER A 112 11.31 9.27 13.46
CA SER A 112 10.01 9.45 14.09
C SER A 112 10.06 8.82 15.49
N GLY A 113 10.28 7.51 15.56
CA GLY A 113 10.20 6.76 16.81
C GLY A 113 8.81 6.82 17.47
N ASP A 114 7.82 7.38 16.77
CA ASP A 114 6.48 7.59 17.29
C ASP A 114 5.61 6.35 17.04
N PRO A 115 5.20 5.63 18.10
CA PRO A 115 4.32 4.47 17.96
C PRO A 115 2.91 4.84 17.47
N SER A 116 2.52 6.13 17.50
CA SER A 116 1.22 6.58 16.97
C SER A 116 1.09 6.32 15.47
N GLU A 117 2.18 6.36 14.71
CA GLU A 117 2.19 6.04 13.27
C GLU A 117 1.69 4.62 12.99
N GLY A 118 1.97 3.67 13.89
CA GLY A 118 1.47 2.30 13.79
C GLY A 118 -0.04 2.19 13.99
N MET A 119 -0.59 2.99 14.91
CA MET A 119 -2.03 3.06 15.15
C MET A 119 -2.76 3.81 14.03
N ASP A 120 -2.20 4.91 13.52
CA ASP A 120 -2.72 5.60 12.34
C ASP A 120 -2.75 4.69 11.11
N TYR A 121 -1.74 3.83 10.97
CA TYR A 121 -1.70 2.84 9.91
C TYR A 121 -2.79 1.77 10.09
N TYR A 122 -2.96 1.24 11.30
CA TYR A 122 -4.04 0.31 11.62
C TYR A 122 -5.42 0.92 11.30
N ASP A 123 -5.71 2.13 11.78
CA ASP A 123 -6.99 2.78 11.51
C ASP A 123 -7.24 2.96 10.02
N THR A 124 -6.19 3.27 9.26
CA THR A 124 -6.24 3.39 7.80
C THR A 124 -6.60 2.06 7.16
N LEU A 125 -5.95 0.96 7.56
CA LEU A 125 -6.25 -0.39 7.06
C LEU A 125 -7.67 -0.85 7.44
N ALA A 126 -8.08 -0.65 8.69
CA ALA A 126 -9.41 -1.02 9.17
C ALA A 126 -10.52 -0.24 8.43
N GLN A 127 -10.34 1.06 8.25
CA GLN A 127 -11.29 1.88 7.51
C GLN A 127 -11.30 1.53 6.02
N LEU A 128 -10.13 1.27 5.43
CA LEU A 128 -10.01 0.85 4.04
C LEU A 128 -10.72 -0.49 3.82
N LYS A 129 -10.53 -1.46 4.72
CA LYS A 129 -11.20 -2.75 4.69
C LYS A 129 -12.72 -2.60 4.76
N SER A 130 -13.21 -1.80 5.70
CA SER A 130 -14.63 -1.50 5.86
C SER A 130 -15.26 -0.91 4.58
N LYS A 131 -14.59 0.06 3.94
CA LYS A 131 -15.11 0.74 2.75
C LYS A 131 -14.91 -0.04 1.44
N THR A 132 -13.91 -0.93 1.37
CA THR A 132 -13.61 -1.75 0.18
C THR A 132 -14.66 -2.85 -0.04
N GLY A 133 -15.31 -3.31 1.03
CA GLY A 133 -16.33 -4.37 0.98
C GLY A 133 -15.73 -5.77 0.83
N SER A 134 -16.60 -6.79 0.73
CA SER A 134 -16.20 -8.21 0.72
C SER A 134 -15.66 -8.71 -0.64
N GLY A 135 -15.86 -7.96 -1.72
CA GLY A 135 -15.48 -8.37 -3.08
C GLY A 135 -14.00 -8.14 -3.43
N ARG A 136 -13.25 -7.46 -2.58
CA ARG A 136 -11.83 -7.13 -2.80
C ARG A 136 -11.00 -7.33 -1.54
N SER A 137 -9.73 -7.69 -1.70
CA SER A 137 -8.81 -7.82 -0.58
C SER A 137 -8.22 -6.46 -0.17
N VAL A 138 -7.84 -6.38 1.10
CA VAL A 138 -6.95 -5.34 1.64
C VAL A 138 -5.83 -6.08 2.35
N SER A 139 -4.59 -5.80 1.97
CA SER A 139 -3.39 -6.39 2.56
C SER A 139 -2.37 -5.32 2.90
N PHE A 140 -1.34 -5.73 3.64
CA PHE A 140 -0.16 -4.92 3.89
C PHE A 140 1.08 -5.80 3.98
N ALA A 141 2.23 -5.23 3.64
CA ALA A 141 3.51 -5.87 3.88
C ALA A 141 4.01 -5.57 5.29
N ALA A 142 4.40 -6.62 6.02
CA ALA A 142 4.94 -6.51 7.38
C ALA A 142 6.43 -6.88 7.39
N PRO A 143 7.28 -6.17 8.16
CA PRO A 143 8.68 -6.54 8.29
C PRO A 143 8.87 -7.84 9.07
N ALA A 144 9.80 -8.69 8.63
CA ALA A 144 10.20 -9.88 9.39
C ALA A 144 11.05 -9.54 10.65
N SER A 145 11.70 -8.37 10.66
CA SER A 145 12.52 -7.93 11.80
C SER A 145 11.64 -7.40 12.92
N TYR A 146 11.74 -8.00 14.10
CA TYR A 146 11.04 -7.54 15.31
C TYR A 146 11.31 -6.07 15.63
N PHE A 147 12.53 -5.59 15.34
CA PHE A 147 12.92 -4.21 15.58
C PHE A 147 11.99 -3.20 14.90
N TYR A 148 11.54 -3.48 13.67
CA TYR A 148 10.57 -2.65 12.95
C TYR A 148 9.13 -3.12 13.22
N LEU A 149 8.90 -4.43 13.32
CA LEU A 149 7.57 -5.00 13.52
C LEU A 149 6.89 -4.54 14.81
N ARG A 150 7.66 -4.26 15.88
CA ARG A 150 7.11 -3.81 17.17
C ARG A 150 6.30 -2.50 17.09
N ALA A 151 6.49 -1.69 16.04
CA ALA A 151 5.69 -0.49 15.81
C ALA A 151 4.33 -0.80 15.15
N PHE A 152 4.13 -2.01 14.62
CA PHE A 152 2.87 -2.44 14.03
C PHE A 152 2.02 -3.12 15.11
N PRO A 153 0.78 -2.64 15.39
CA PRO A 153 -0.16 -3.36 16.25
C PRO A 153 -0.72 -4.60 15.52
N ILE A 154 0.14 -5.59 15.26
CA ILE A 154 -0.15 -6.76 14.40
C ILE A 154 -1.38 -7.54 14.84
N GLN A 155 -1.64 -7.64 16.15
CA GLN A 155 -2.83 -8.31 16.65
C GLN A 155 -4.12 -7.61 16.21
N LEU A 156 -4.14 -6.27 16.18
CA LEU A 156 -5.28 -5.50 15.70
C LEU A 156 -5.37 -5.59 14.17
N MET A 157 -4.24 -5.43 13.47
CA MET A 157 -4.19 -5.47 12.00
C MET A 157 -4.63 -6.82 11.43
N GLY A 158 -4.34 -7.93 12.11
CA GLY A 158 -4.78 -9.26 11.68
C GLY A 158 -6.24 -9.59 11.99
N ALA A 159 -6.93 -8.76 12.79
CA ALA A 159 -8.32 -8.97 13.20
C ALA A 159 -9.32 -8.05 12.47
N ALA A 160 -8.83 -7.08 11.68
CA ALA A 160 -9.61 -6.11 10.92
C ALA A 160 -10.18 -6.68 9.61
#